data_AF-A0A844ZLH0-F1
#
_entry.id   AF-A0A844ZLH0-F1
#
_cell.length_a   1.000
_cell.length_b   1.000
_cell.length_c   1.000
_cell.angle_alpha   90.00
_cell.angle_beta   90.00
_cell.angle_gamma   90.00
#
_symmetry.space_group_name_H-M   'P 1'
#
loop_
_entity.id
_entity.type
_entity.pdbx_description
1 polymer ?
#
loop_
_entity_poly.entity_id
_entity_poly.type
_entity_poly.pdbx_seq_one_letter_code
_entity_poly.pdbx_strand_id
1 'polypeptide(L)'
;MRRGYHDRLAVPAKKGRAMIGRIAFYGLLLALAGLVVSVQLDRQALDDPQLGLVVPEPLRAVAQERLLEAQLVAGGTAQSAGMARELLRRRPLPARHLVLLAQAAQVSGDTDLAIRALEGAALRGWREPFPQLAVAQAGVISGNYPSAAQRIAALTAMGGYPEETNRLLGIMLDSAEGREALASQMALGGRWTKYFAGQLAQAGTLEQFADTIERARAKGALLDCGQLQAVAERGLADGEEDLVARFWPGACPAR
;
A
#
# COMPACT_ATOMS: atom_id res chain seq x y z
N MET A 1 82.92 -54.69 11.21
CA MET A 1 81.75 -54.11 11.91
C MET A 1 81.27 -52.88 11.15
N ARG A 2 80.21 -53.01 10.32
CA ARG A 2 79.68 -51.93 9.47
C ARG A 2 78.55 -51.19 10.22
N ARG A 3 78.70 -49.87 10.38
CA ARG A 3 77.62 -48.95 10.80
C ARG A 3 76.63 -48.78 9.64
N GLY A 4 75.39 -49.20 9.84
CA GLY A 4 74.27 -48.92 8.95
C GLY A 4 73.49 -47.71 9.46
N TYR A 5 73.58 -46.61 8.72
CA TYR A 5 72.77 -45.39 8.88
C TYR A 5 71.56 -45.56 7.95
N HIS A 6 70.37 -45.75 8.49
CA HIS A 6 69.12 -45.63 7.73
C HIS A 6 68.09 -44.85 8.54
N ASP A 7 68.02 -43.56 8.23
CA ASP A 7 66.79 -42.87 7.80
C ASP A 7 65.45 -43.49 8.22
N ARG A 8 64.71 -42.73 9.03
CA ARG A 8 63.31 -42.31 8.74
C ARG A 8 62.80 -41.41 9.86
N LEU A 9 62.89 -40.09 9.64
CA LEU A 9 62.10 -39.12 10.38
C LEU A 9 60.63 -39.30 10.02
N ALA A 10 59.84 -39.84 10.95
CA ALA A 10 58.39 -39.95 10.83
C ALA A 10 57.77 -38.55 10.73
N VAL A 11 57.13 -38.28 9.59
CA VAL A 11 56.29 -37.09 9.38
C VAL A 11 55.12 -37.14 10.37
N PRO A 12 54.92 -36.13 11.24
CA PRO A 12 53.87 -36.18 12.24
C PRO A 12 52.49 -35.99 11.62
N ALA A 13 51.58 -36.90 11.96
CA ALA A 13 50.13 -36.74 12.13
C ALA A 13 49.40 -35.58 11.41
N LYS A 14 49.47 -35.49 10.08
CA LYS A 14 48.58 -34.59 9.29
C LYS A 14 47.12 -35.07 9.19
N LYS A 15 46.84 -36.36 9.48
CA LYS A 15 45.51 -36.97 9.29
C LYS A 15 44.43 -36.42 10.24
N GLY A 16 44.76 -36.10 11.50
CA GLY A 16 43.79 -35.59 12.48
C GLY A 16 43.28 -34.18 12.16
N ARG A 17 44.19 -33.27 11.76
CA ARG A 17 43.84 -31.90 11.33
C ARG A 17 42.99 -31.88 10.05
N ALA A 18 43.23 -32.80 9.12
CA ALA A 18 42.45 -32.90 7.88
C ALA A 18 41.01 -33.40 8.12
N MET A 19 40.81 -34.31 9.08
CA MET A 19 39.46 -34.83 9.40
C MET A 19 38.61 -33.78 10.13
N ILE A 20 39.18 -33.06 11.10
CA ILE A 20 38.50 -31.96 11.82
C ILE A 20 38.12 -30.84 10.84
N GLY A 21 39.02 -30.48 9.92
CA GLY A 21 38.74 -29.48 8.89
C GLY A 21 37.58 -29.88 7.96
N ARG A 22 37.46 -31.16 7.61
CA ARG A 22 36.34 -31.67 6.79
C ARG A 22 35.01 -31.62 7.54
N ILE A 23 34.98 -32.03 8.81
CA ILE A 23 33.76 -31.98 9.63
C ILE A 23 33.30 -30.53 9.80
N ALA A 24 34.20 -29.61 10.11
CA ALA A 24 33.88 -28.19 10.22
C ALA A 24 33.35 -27.62 8.90
N PHE A 25 33.95 -28.00 7.76
CA PHE A 25 33.50 -27.56 6.43
C PHE A 25 32.10 -28.07 6.09
N TYR A 26 31.81 -29.36 6.28
CA TYR A 26 30.47 -29.90 6.03
C TYR A 26 29.44 -29.36 7.02
N GLY A 27 29.82 -29.12 8.28
CA GLY A 27 28.97 -28.45 9.26
C GLY A 27 28.59 -27.04 8.81
N LEU A 28 29.55 -26.26 8.30
CA LEU A 28 29.29 -24.93 7.75
C LEU A 28 28.38 -24.99 6.51
N LEU A 29 28.59 -25.95 5.60
CA LEU A 29 27.73 -26.12 4.43
C LEU A 29 26.30 -26.50 4.82
N LEU A 30 26.11 -27.37 5.81
CA LEU A 30 24.78 -27.73 6.31
C LEU A 30 24.08 -26.52 6.96
N ALA A 31 24.80 -25.73 7.75
CA ALA A 31 24.25 -24.51 8.34
C ALA A 31 23.83 -23.49 7.26
N LEU A 32 24.66 -23.31 6.23
CA LEU A 32 24.35 -22.44 5.09
C LEU A 32 23.14 -22.95 4.30
N ALA A 33 23.08 -24.26 4.04
CA ALA A 33 21.94 -24.88 3.36
C ALA A 33 20.64 -24.67 4.15
N GLY A 34 20.66 -24.86 5.47
CA GLY A 34 19.51 -24.60 6.34
C GLY A 34 19.06 -23.14 6.33
N LEU A 35 20.00 -22.19 6.32
CA LEU A 35 19.70 -20.77 6.20
C LEU A 35 19.03 -20.45 4.85
N VAL A 36 19.58 -20.95 3.74
CA VAL A 36 19.02 -20.73 2.40
C VAL A 36 17.62 -21.32 2.29
N VAL A 37 17.40 -22.54 2.77
CA VAL A 37 16.06 -23.17 2.79
C VAL A 37 15.07 -22.32 3.59
N SER A 38 15.47 -21.82 4.77
CA SER A 38 14.62 -20.98 5.60
C SER A 38 14.23 -19.66 4.90
N VAL A 39 15.17 -19.02 4.20
CA VAL A 39 14.90 -17.80 3.42
C VAL A 39 13.99 -18.08 2.23
N GLN A 40 14.17 -19.22 1.55
CA GLN A 40 13.30 -19.62 0.45
C GLN A 40 11.88 -19.91 0.92
N LEU A 41 11.72 -20.60 2.06
CA LEU A 41 10.42 -20.83 2.69
C LEU A 41 9.75 -19.52 3.13
N ASP A 42 10.52 -18.57 3.68
CA ASP A 42 10.01 -17.24 4.03
C ASP A 42 9.45 -16.49 2.81
N ARG A 43 10.11 -16.60 1.65
CA ARG A 43 9.61 -16.02 0.40
C ARG A 43 8.41 -16.78 -0.15
N GLN A 44 8.42 -18.11 -0.07
CA GLN A 44 7.31 -18.94 -0.53
C GLN A 44 6.03 -18.68 0.29
N ALA A 45 6.16 -18.15 1.51
CA ALA A 45 5.02 -17.69 2.30
C ALA A 45 4.22 -16.55 1.67
N LEU A 46 4.73 -15.90 0.60
CA LEU A 46 3.96 -14.98 -0.23
C LEU A 46 2.80 -15.66 -0.95
N ASP A 47 2.97 -16.93 -1.33
CA ASP A 47 1.97 -17.71 -2.06
C ASP A 47 1.21 -18.65 -1.12
N ASP A 48 1.89 -19.23 -0.13
CA ASP A 48 1.29 -20.11 0.88
C ASP A 48 1.66 -19.66 2.31
N PRO A 49 0.80 -18.90 3.01
CA PRO A 49 1.07 -18.40 4.35
C PRO A 49 1.38 -19.49 5.38
N GLN A 50 0.92 -20.74 5.19
CA GLN A 50 1.14 -21.82 6.15
C GLN A 50 2.62 -22.24 6.23
N LEU A 51 3.37 -22.07 5.15
CA LEU A 51 4.82 -22.30 5.14
C LEU A 51 5.57 -21.35 6.10
N GLY A 52 4.96 -20.21 6.46
CA GLY A 52 5.52 -19.30 7.45
C GLY A 52 5.69 -19.92 8.84
N LEU A 53 4.88 -20.95 9.18
CA LEU A 53 4.93 -21.60 10.50
C LEU A 53 6.20 -22.43 10.72
N VAL A 54 6.80 -22.96 9.64
CA VAL A 54 8.03 -23.78 9.72
C VAL A 54 9.32 -22.95 9.64
N VAL A 55 9.24 -21.69 9.18
CA VAL A 55 10.38 -20.78 9.17
C VAL A 55 10.74 -20.43 10.61
N PRO A 56 12.02 -20.51 11.03
CA PRO A 56 12.44 -20.05 12.36
C PRO A 56 12.13 -18.57 12.55
N GLU A 57 11.64 -18.19 13.74
CA GLU A 57 11.16 -16.83 13.99
C GLU A 57 12.16 -15.71 13.59
N PRO A 58 13.48 -15.78 13.89
CA PRO A 58 14.43 -14.73 13.50
C PRO A 58 14.58 -14.56 11.98
N LEU A 59 14.19 -15.57 11.20
CA LEU A 59 14.27 -15.59 9.75
C LEU A 59 12.91 -15.31 9.07
N ARG A 60 11.83 -15.15 9.85
CA ARG A 60 10.49 -14.77 9.35
C ARG A 60 10.46 -13.30 9.00
N ALA A 61 10.91 -13.01 7.80
CA ALA A 61 11.02 -11.68 7.27
C ALA A 61 9.68 -11.28 6.62
N VAL A 62 9.25 -12.04 5.63
CA VAL A 62 8.02 -11.83 4.85
C VAL A 62 6.87 -12.65 5.44
N ALA A 63 7.14 -13.86 5.92
CA ALA A 63 6.14 -14.76 6.47
C ALA A 63 5.40 -14.17 7.67
N GLN A 64 6.08 -13.39 8.52
CA GLN A 64 5.46 -12.80 9.71
C GLN A 64 4.32 -11.83 9.37
N GLU A 65 4.48 -11.06 8.29
CA GLU A 65 3.44 -10.15 7.78
C GLU A 65 2.21 -10.95 7.32
N ARG A 66 2.41 -11.99 6.50
CA ARG A 66 1.33 -12.83 5.97
C ARG A 66 0.60 -13.62 7.05
N LEU A 67 1.31 -14.11 8.07
CA LEU A 67 0.70 -14.78 9.21
C LEU A 67 -0.17 -13.82 10.02
N LEU A 68 0.31 -12.60 10.26
CA LEU A 68 -0.47 -11.57 10.96
C LEU A 68 -1.72 -11.18 10.15
N GLU A 69 -1.58 -10.98 8.84
CA GLU A 69 -2.72 -10.70 7.96
C GLU A 69 -3.77 -11.80 8.00
N ALA A 70 -3.36 -13.07 7.83
CA ALA A 70 -4.26 -14.20 7.90
C ALA A 70 -4.99 -14.27 9.25
N GLN A 71 -4.28 -13.99 10.36
CA GLN A 71 -4.88 -13.96 11.68
C GLN A 71 -5.90 -12.82 11.83
N LEU A 72 -5.60 -11.62 11.34
CA LEU A 72 -6.52 -10.48 11.38
C LEU A 72 -7.78 -10.72 10.54
N VAL A 73 -7.63 -11.32 9.35
CA VAL A 73 -8.76 -11.74 8.51
C VAL A 73 -9.65 -12.76 9.21
N ALA A 74 -9.07 -13.67 10.01
CA ALA A 74 -9.80 -14.63 10.82
C ALA A 74 -10.45 -14.04 12.09
N GLY A 75 -10.55 -12.71 12.19
CA GLY A 75 -11.15 -11.99 13.33
C GLY A 75 -10.13 -11.48 14.36
N GLY A 76 -8.85 -11.82 14.18
CA GLY A 76 -7.77 -11.42 15.08
C GLY A 76 -7.88 -12.01 16.48
N THR A 77 -6.82 -11.85 17.26
CA THR A 77 -6.84 -12.16 18.70
C THR A 77 -6.04 -11.10 19.45
N ALA A 78 -6.10 -11.11 20.79
CA ALA A 78 -5.22 -10.28 21.61
C ALA A 78 -3.72 -10.51 21.29
N GLN A 79 -3.34 -11.69 20.77
CA GLN A 79 -1.96 -12.00 20.38
C GLN A 79 -1.52 -11.23 19.11
N SER A 80 -2.46 -10.82 18.26
CA SER A 80 -2.18 -10.09 17.01
C SER A 80 -1.45 -8.78 17.28
N ALA A 81 -1.75 -8.09 18.39
CA ALA A 81 -1.06 -6.85 18.77
C ALA A 81 0.41 -7.11 19.10
N GLY A 82 0.73 -8.23 19.75
CA GLY A 82 2.11 -8.65 20.01
C GLY A 82 2.87 -8.93 18.72
N MET A 83 2.26 -9.68 17.80
CA MET A 83 2.83 -9.99 16.49
C MET A 83 3.08 -8.74 15.64
N ALA A 84 2.15 -7.79 15.63
CA ALA A 84 2.27 -6.54 14.91
C ALA A 84 3.39 -5.64 15.46
N ARG A 85 3.52 -5.55 16.80
CA ARG A 85 4.62 -4.81 17.44
C ARG A 85 5.98 -5.43 17.12
N GLU A 86 6.07 -6.76 17.12
CA GLU A 86 7.29 -7.46 16.74
C GLU A 86 7.67 -7.20 15.28
N LEU A 87 6.69 -7.28 14.37
CA LEU A 87 6.88 -6.99 12.95
C LEU A 87 7.41 -5.56 12.75
N LEU A 88 6.82 -4.58 13.43
CA LEU A 88 7.25 -3.20 13.36
C LEU A 88 8.66 -2.99 13.95
N ARG A 89 9.00 -3.68 15.06
CA ARG A 89 10.34 -3.61 15.67
C ARG A 89 11.42 -4.11 14.71
N ARG A 90 11.14 -5.19 13.98
CA ARG A 90 12.07 -5.76 12.99
C ARG A 90 12.15 -4.93 11.72
N ARG A 91 11.02 -4.37 11.30
CA ARG A 91 10.85 -3.69 10.01
C ARG A 91 10.00 -2.42 10.19
N PRO A 92 10.59 -1.32 10.68
CA PRO A 92 9.83 -0.13 11.04
C PRO A 92 9.42 0.76 9.84
N LEU A 93 9.95 0.50 8.65
CA LEU A 93 9.80 1.39 7.49
C LEU A 93 8.45 1.25 6.74
N PRO A 94 7.93 0.04 6.45
CA PRO A 94 6.72 -0.08 5.63
C PRO A 94 5.48 0.53 6.30
N ALA A 95 4.73 1.35 5.56
CA ALA A 95 3.45 1.91 6.01
C ALA A 95 2.43 0.80 6.29
N ARG A 96 2.44 -0.27 5.49
CA ARG A 96 1.63 -1.49 5.68
C ARG A 96 1.73 -2.06 7.09
N HIS A 97 2.92 -2.09 7.69
CA HIS A 97 3.10 -2.66 9.03
C HIS A 97 2.40 -1.82 10.10
N LEU A 98 2.32 -0.50 9.92
CA LEU A 98 1.52 0.36 10.78
C LEU A 98 0.02 0.13 10.58
N VAL A 99 -0.43 -0.15 9.35
CA VAL A 99 -1.82 -0.55 9.09
C VAL A 99 -2.16 -1.84 9.85
N LEU A 100 -1.30 -2.86 9.79
CA LEU A 100 -1.50 -4.11 10.53
C LEU A 100 -1.47 -3.90 12.04
N LEU A 101 -0.61 -3.01 12.54
CA LEU A 101 -0.63 -2.62 13.95
C LEU A 101 -1.94 -1.94 14.33
N ALA A 102 -2.48 -1.07 13.48
CA ALA A 102 -3.75 -0.41 13.75
C ALA A 102 -4.91 -1.40 13.80
N GLN A 103 -4.97 -2.33 12.86
CA GLN A 103 -6.00 -3.39 12.84
C GLN A 103 -5.88 -4.29 14.08
N ALA A 104 -4.66 -4.70 14.44
CA ALA A 104 -4.42 -5.51 15.63
C ALA A 104 -4.79 -4.76 16.92
N ALA A 105 -4.48 -3.46 17.00
CA ALA A 105 -4.85 -2.61 18.12
C ALA A 105 -6.38 -2.45 18.24
N GLN A 106 -7.07 -2.31 17.11
CA GLN A 106 -8.54 -2.25 17.06
C GLN A 106 -9.17 -3.54 17.59
N VAL A 107 -8.66 -4.71 17.19
CA VAL A 107 -9.12 -6.01 17.70
C VAL A 107 -8.91 -6.12 19.22
N SER A 108 -7.81 -5.57 19.75
CA SER A 108 -7.56 -5.56 21.19
C SER A 108 -8.27 -4.45 21.96
N GLY A 109 -9.05 -3.59 21.29
CA GLY A 109 -9.74 -2.44 21.92
C GLY A 109 -8.83 -1.26 22.28
N ASP A 110 -7.60 -1.22 21.78
CA ASP A 110 -6.64 -0.12 21.99
C ASP A 110 -6.81 0.93 20.88
N THR A 111 -7.89 1.70 20.99
CA THR A 111 -8.28 2.70 19.98
C THR A 111 -7.22 3.78 19.79
N ASP A 112 -6.57 4.21 20.87
CA ASP A 112 -5.51 5.23 20.82
C ASP A 112 -4.30 4.77 20.00
N LEU A 113 -3.85 3.52 20.21
CA LEU A 113 -2.78 2.95 19.41
C LEU A 113 -3.21 2.77 17.95
N ALA A 114 -4.47 2.37 17.72
CA ALA A 114 -4.99 2.20 16.37
C ALA A 114 -4.96 3.52 15.59
N ILE A 115 -5.41 4.62 16.19
CA ILE A 115 -5.40 5.95 15.59
C ILE A 115 -3.96 6.39 15.28
N ARG A 116 -3.05 6.36 16.27
CA ARG A 116 -1.66 6.78 16.07
C ARG A 116 -0.94 5.96 14.99
N ALA A 117 -1.23 4.67 14.92
CA ALA A 117 -0.67 3.79 13.90
C ALA A 117 -1.20 4.16 12.50
N LEU A 118 -2.50 4.46 12.35
CA LEU A 118 -3.06 4.92 11.07
C LEU A 118 -2.52 6.28 10.63
N GLU A 119 -2.40 7.23 11.56
CA GLU A 119 -1.77 8.53 11.28
C GLU A 119 -0.33 8.35 10.79
N GLY A 120 0.46 7.53 11.50
CA GLY A 120 1.81 7.19 11.07
C GLY A 120 1.86 6.49 9.71
N ALA A 121 0.90 5.63 9.40
CA ALA A 121 0.81 4.94 8.11
C ALA A 121 0.52 5.95 6.98
N ALA A 122 -0.44 6.85 7.22
CA ALA A 122 -0.81 7.89 6.26
C ALA A 122 0.36 8.85 5.96
N LEU A 123 1.19 9.16 6.96
CA LEU A 123 2.38 9.99 6.80
C LEU A 123 3.51 9.28 6.04
N ARG A 124 3.66 7.97 6.19
CA ARG A 124 4.77 7.20 5.57
C ARG A 124 4.53 6.84 4.12
N GLY A 125 3.29 6.62 3.70
CA GLY A 125 3.02 6.08 2.38
C GLY A 125 1.66 6.49 1.85
N TRP A 126 1.68 7.28 0.78
CA TRP A 126 0.47 7.58 0.00
C TRP A 126 -0.08 6.35 -0.74
N ARG A 127 0.70 5.28 -0.85
CA ARG A 127 0.37 4.04 -1.58
C ARG A 127 -0.42 3.00 -0.78
N GLU A 128 -0.69 3.25 0.49
CA GLU A 128 -1.52 2.37 1.31
C GLU A 128 -2.97 2.86 1.28
N PRO A 129 -3.92 2.19 0.58
CA PRO A 129 -5.25 2.73 0.37
C PRO A 129 -6.05 2.90 1.67
N PHE A 130 -5.90 1.99 2.64
CA PHE A 130 -6.70 2.03 3.87
C PHE A 130 -6.46 3.30 4.72
N PRO A 131 -5.21 3.67 5.04
CA PRO A 131 -4.92 4.97 5.67
C PRO A 131 -5.41 6.17 4.86
N GLN A 132 -5.29 6.14 3.52
CA GLN A 132 -5.79 7.26 2.71
C GLN A 132 -7.31 7.38 2.84
N LEU A 133 -8.05 6.26 2.84
CA LEU A 133 -9.50 6.24 3.05
C LEU A 133 -9.87 6.78 4.43
N ALA A 134 -9.18 6.34 5.49
CA ALA A 134 -9.44 6.82 6.85
C ALA A 134 -9.22 8.34 6.96
N VAL A 135 -8.12 8.87 6.40
CA VAL A 135 -7.84 10.31 6.42
C VAL A 135 -8.81 11.09 5.52
N ALA A 136 -9.25 10.51 4.40
CA ALA A 136 -10.28 11.11 3.56
C ALA A 136 -11.60 11.26 4.32
N GLN A 137 -12.06 10.18 4.99
CA GLN A 137 -13.28 10.18 5.80
C GLN A 137 -13.20 11.21 6.93
N ALA A 138 -12.10 11.22 7.69
CA ALA A 138 -11.88 12.21 8.74
C ALA A 138 -11.87 13.64 8.19
N GLY A 139 -11.26 13.86 7.03
CA GLY A 139 -11.23 15.16 6.35
C GLY A 139 -12.64 15.63 5.96
N VAL A 140 -13.46 14.75 5.40
CA VAL A 140 -14.86 15.07 5.07
C VAL A 140 -15.67 15.38 6.34
N ILE A 141 -15.57 14.54 7.38
CA ILE A 141 -16.31 14.72 8.64
C ILE A 141 -15.93 16.03 9.36
N SER A 142 -14.65 16.38 9.35
CA SER A 142 -14.13 17.58 10.00
C SER A 142 -14.22 18.85 9.14
N GLY A 143 -14.72 18.77 7.91
CA GLY A 143 -14.72 19.89 6.97
C GLY A 143 -13.33 20.27 6.42
N ASN A 144 -12.30 19.47 6.67
CA ASN A 144 -10.98 19.63 6.05
C ASN A 144 -10.99 19.07 4.62
N TYR A 145 -11.75 19.73 3.74
CA TYR A 145 -11.92 19.36 2.35
C TYR A 145 -10.62 19.34 1.53
N PRO A 146 -9.62 20.24 1.74
CA PRO A 146 -8.35 20.14 1.02
C PRO A 146 -7.60 18.83 1.30
N SER A 147 -7.55 18.40 2.57
CA SER A 147 -6.98 17.11 2.94
C SER A 147 -7.79 15.97 2.33
N ALA A 148 -9.12 15.99 2.44
CA ALA A 148 -9.99 14.97 1.86
C ALA A 148 -9.79 14.82 0.35
N ALA A 149 -9.80 15.92 -0.40
CA ALA A 149 -9.61 15.92 -1.85
C ALA A 149 -8.28 15.27 -2.24
N GLN A 150 -7.19 15.59 -1.54
CA GLN A 150 -5.87 15.00 -1.80
C GLN A 150 -5.89 13.47 -1.61
N ARG A 151 -6.52 12.98 -0.54
CA ARG A 151 -6.61 11.55 -0.23
C ARG A 151 -7.49 10.81 -1.24
N ILE A 152 -8.60 11.40 -1.64
CA ILE A 152 -9.51 10.85 -2.66
C ILE A 152 -8.81 10.77 -4.01
N ALA A 153 -8.08 11.80 -4.43
CA ALA A 153 -7.28 11.76 -5.66
C ALA A 153 -6.27 10.60 -5.65
N ALA A 154 -5.61 10.36 -4.51
CA ALA A 154 -4.71 9.22 -4.34
C ALA A 154 -5.44 7.87 -4.42
N LEU A 155 -6.61 7.74 -3.78
CA LEU A 155 -7.43 6.52 -3.83
C LEU A 155 -7.88 6.20 -5.26
N THR A 156 -8.38 7.19 -5.99
CA THR A 156 -8.72 7.07 -7.42
C THR A 156 -7.52 6.61 -8.24
N ALA A 157 -6.33 7.18 -7.99
CA ALA A 157 -5.12 6.81 -8.71
C ALA A 157 -4.71 5.34 -8.50
N MET A 158 -4.98 4.80 -7.31
CA MET A 158 -4.62 3.44 -6.92
C MET A 158 -5.70 2.40 -7.25
N GLY A 159 -6.94 2.84 -7.49
CA GLY A 159 -8.10 1.94 -7.61
C GLY A 159 -8.48 1.26 -6.29
N GLY A 160 -8.12 1.85 -5.14
CA GLY A 160 -8.43 1.29 -3.82
C GLY A 160 -9.79 1.76 -3.33
N TYR A 161 -10.62 0.84 -2.83
CA TYR A 161 -11.93 1.14 -2.21
C TYR A 161 -12.84 2.00 -3.11
N PRO A 162 -13.18 1.55 -4.34
CA PRO A 162 -13.89 2.38 -5.32
C PRO A 162 -15.27 2.84 -4.84
N GLU A 163 -16.01 1.98 -4.14
CA GLU A 163 -17.34 2.29 -3.61
C GLU A 163 -17.27 3.36 -2.52
N GLU A 164 -16.36 3.20 -1.55
CA GLU A 164 -16.19 4.15 -0.46
C GLU A 164 -15.61 5.48 -0.94
N THR A 165 -14.71 5.43 -1.93
CA THR A 165 -14.16 6.62 -2.58
C THR A 165 -15.25 7.38 -3.33
N ASN A 166 -16.13 6.70 -4.06
CA ASN A 166 -17.28 7.31 -4.73
C ASN A 166 -18.26 7.94 -3.74
N ARG A 167 -18.54 7.25 -2.62
CA ARG A 167 -19.38 7.81 -1.56
C ARG A 167 -18.81 9.10 -0.98
N LEU A 168 -17.49 9.16 -0.76
CA LEU A 168 -16.83 10.37 -0.26
C LEU A 168 -16.83 11.50 -1.30
N LEU A 169 -16.66 11.17 -2.58
CA LEU A 169 -16.80 12.13 -3.67
C LEU A 169 -18.20 12.76 -3.67
N GLY A 170 -19.26 11.95 -3.54
CA GLY A 170 -20.63 12.47 -3.46
C GLY A 170 -20.82 13.45 -2.31
N ILE A 171 -20.36 13.10 -1.11
CA ILE A 171 -20.44 14.00 0.06
C ILE A 171 -19.67 15.31 -0.17
N MET A 172 -18.50 15.25 -0.83
CA MET A 172 -17.76 16.47 -1.17
C MET A 172 -18.49 17.33 -2.20
N LEU A 173 -19.11 16.70 -3.20
CA LEU A 173 -19.88 17.38 -4.25
C LEU A 173 -21.11 18.11 -3.71
N ASP A 174 -21.69 17.67 -2.60
CA ASP A 174 -22.83 18.32 -1.95
C ASP A 174 -22.47 19.69 -1.32
N SER A 175 -21.18 19.99 -1.12
CA SER A 175 -20.71 21.25 -0.53
C SER A 175 -19.93 22.10 -1.54
N ALA A 176 -20.08 23.43 -1.47
CA ALA A 176 -19.34 24.35 -2.34
C ALA A 176 -17.83 24.29 -2.07
N GLU A 177 -17.44 24.18 -0.80
CA GLU A 177 -16.06 24.06 -0.34
C GLU A 177 -15.44 22.73 -0.76
N GLY A 178 -16.21 21.64 -0.75
CA GLY A 178 -15.78 20.34 -1.27
C GLY A 178 -15.52 20.38 -2.78
N ARG A 179 -16.43 20.96 -3.57
CA ARG A 179 -16.23 21.19 -5.01
C ARG A 179 -15.00 22.05 -5.28
N GLU A 180 -14.79 23.11 -4.49
CA GLU A 180 -13.61 23.97 -4.58
C GLU A 180 -12.29 23.23 -4.28
N ALA A 181 -12.29 22.35 -3.27
CA ALA A 181 -11.13 21.54 -2.93
C ALA A 181 -10.81 20.48 -4.02
N LEU A 182 -11.83 19.83 -4.58
CA LEU A 182 -11.69 18.89 -5.70
C LEU A 182 -11.13 19.58 -6.95
N ALA A 183 -11.67 20.76 -7.28
CA ALA A 183 -11.19 21.59 -8.38
C ALA A 183 -9.73 22.02 -8.18
N SER A 184 -9.36 22.39 -6.96
CA SER A 184 -7.98 22.74 -6.62
C SER A 184 -7.03 21.55 -6.76
N GLN A 185 -7.45 20.34 -6.39
CA GLN A 185 -6.65 19.14 -6.66
C GLN A 185 -6.50 18.88 -8.15
N MET A 186 -7.55 19.00 -8.96
CA MET A 186 -7.45 18.83 -10.41
C MET A 186 -6.46 19.80 -11.05
N ALA A 187 -6.38 21.04 -10.55
CA ALA A 187 -5.45 22.04 -11.03
C ALA A 187 -3.97 21.68 -10.78
N LEU A 188 -3.68 20.93 -9.71
CA LEU A 188 -2.33 20.40 -9.47
C LEU A 188 -1.92 19.35 -10.53
N GLY A 189 -2.89 18.73 -11.18
CA GLY A 189 -2.67 17.77 -12.25
C GLY A 189 -2.04 16.44 -11.78
N GLY A 190 -1.60 15.66 -12.76
CA GLY A 190 -0.99 14.35 -12.55
C GLY A 190 -1.73 13.24 -13.30
N ARG A 191 -1.13 12.04 -13.37
CA ARG A 191 -1.69 10.93 -14.16
C ARG A 191 -3.07 10.46 -13.69
N TRP A 192 -3.42 10.76 -12.44
CA TRP A 192 -4.69 10.36 -11.82
C TRP A 192 -5.89 11.14 -12.38
N THR A 193 -5.69 12.36 -12.91
CA THR A 193 -6.78 13.19 -13.44
C THR A 193 -7.49 12.54 -14.63
N LYS A 194 -6.79 11.64 -15.36
CA LYS A 194 -7.34 10.85 -16.46
C LYS A 194 -8.56 10.01 -16.06
N TYR A 195 -8.60 9.52 -14.83
CA TYR A 195 -9.68 8.66 -14.33
C TYR A 195 -10.70 9.43 -13.49
N PHE A 196 -10.30 10.61 -13.02
CA PHE A 196 -11.03 11.35 -12.01
C PHE A 196 -12.31 11.99 -12.52
N ALA A 197 -12.31 12.56 -13.73
CA ALA A 197 -13.49 13.24 -14.29
C ALA A 197 -14.67 12.27 -14.46
N GLY A 198 -14.43 11.09 -15.06
CA GLY A 198 -15.48 10.08 -15.21
C GLY A 198 -16.00 9.54 -13.88
N GLN A 199 -15.14 9.45 -12.85
CA GLN A 199 -15.55 9.04 -11.51
C GLN A 199 -16.36 10.13 -10.80
N LEU A 200 -15.95 11.40 -10.94
CA LEU A 200 -16.68 12.55 -10.40
C LEU A 200 -18.10 12.63 -10.96
N ALA A 201 -18.25 12.43 -12.28
CA ALA A 201 -19.55 12.43 -12.94
C ALA A 201 -20.47 11.28 -12.49
N GLN A 202 -19.92 10.19 -11.95
CA GLN A 202 -20.70 9.08 -11.38
C GLN A 202 -21.09 9.32 -9.92
N ALA A 203 -20.32 10.15 -9.20
CA ALA A 203 -20.48 10.34 -7.77
C ALA A 203 -21.52 11.42 -7.39
N GLY A 204 -21.94 12.27 -8.33
CA GLY A 204 -22.90 13.34 -8.09
C GLY A 204 -23.71 13.70 -9.34
N THR A 205 -24.43 14.81 -9.28
CA THR A 205 -25.26 15.29 -10.39
C THR A 205 -24.42 15.94 -11.49
N LEU A 206 -24.99 16.07 -12.70
CA LEU A 206 -24.33 16.77 -13.80
C LEU A 206 -24.06 18.24 -13.47
N GLU A 207 -24.92 18.88 -12.69
CA GLU A 207 -24.74 20.25 -12.22
C GLU A 207 -23.53 20.39 -11.28
N GLN A 208 -23.42 19.49 -10.28
CA GLN A 208 -22.28 19.45 -9.36
C GLN A 208 -20.97 19.17 -10.11
N PHE A 209 -21.03 18.28 -11.10
CA PHE A 209 -19.91 18.02 -12.00
C PHE A 209 -19.52 19.26 -12.79
N ALA A 210 -20.47 19.92 -13.47
CA ALA A 210 -20.23 21.11 -14.27
C ALA A 210 -19.59 22.24 -13.45
N ASP A 211 -20.13 22.55 -12.26
CA ASP A 211 -19.58 23.57 -11.34
C ASP A 211 -18.14 23.22 -10.91
N THR A 212 -17.86 21.95 -10.60
CA THR A 212 -16.51 21.52 -10.22
C THR A 212 -15.52 21.66 -11.38
N ILE A 213 -15.93 21.33 -12.60
CA ILE A 213 -15.09 21.44 -13.81
C ILE A 213 -14.82 22.90 -14.17
N GLU A 214 -15.82 23.78 -14.06
CA GLU A 214 -15.64 25.23 -14.26
C GLU A 214 -14.62 25.80 -13.27
N ARG A 215 -14.75 25.46 -11.97
CA ARG A 215 -13.77 25.85 -10.94
C ARG A 215 -12.38 25.33 -11.25
N ALA A 216 -12.26 24.08 -11.68
CA ALA A 216 -10.98 23.47 -12.02
C ALA A 216 -10.31 24.21 -13.20
N ARG A 217 -11.08 24.53 -14.24
CA ARG A 217 -10.61 25.31 -15.40
C ARG A 217 -10.17 26.71 -15.03
N ALA A 218 -10.94 27.40 -14.18
CA ALA A 218 -10.58 28.73 -13.68
C ALA A 218 -9.22 28.73 -12.94
N LYS A 219 -8.82 27.57 -12.38
CA LYS A 219 -7.52 27.35 -11.73
C LYS A 219 -6.43 26.81 -12.66
N GLY A 220 -6.71 26.63 -13.95
CA GLY A 220 -5.76 26.14 -14.94
C GLY A 220 -5.64 24.61 -15.02
N ALA A 221 -6.64 23.85 -14.55
CA ALA A 221 -6.62 22.39 -14.68
C ALA A 221 -6.61 21.95 -16.15
N LEU A 222 -5.67 21.04 -16.48
CA LEU A 222 -5.62 20.36 -17.76
C LEU A 222 -6.53 19.13 -17.70
N LEU A 223 -7.70 19.24 -18.33
CA LEU A 223 -8.72 18.20 -18.34
C LEU A 223 -8.64 17.38 -19.64
N ASP A 224 -8.76 16.06 -19.51
CA ASP A 224 -8.78 15.18 -20.69
C ASP A 224 -10.08 15.39 -21.46
N CYS A 225 -9.98 15.89 -22.69
CA CYS A 225 -11.17 16.21 -23.48
C CYS A 225 -12.02 14.97 -23.79
N GLY A 226 -11.40 13.80 -24.00
CA GLY A 226 -12.13 12.55 -24.25
C GLY A 226 -13.00 12.13 -23.06
N GLN A 227 -12.54 12.35 -21.84
CA GLN A 227 -13.35 12.15 -20.63
C GLN A 227 -14.52 13.13 -20.55
N LEU A 228 -14.28 14.41 -20.85
CA LEU A 228 -15.35 15.42 -20.85
C LEU A 228 -16.39 15.12 -21.93
N GLN A 229 -15.96 14.68 -23.12
CA GLN A 229 -16.86 14.23 -24.18
C GLN A 229 -17.73 13.05 -23.74
N ALA A 230 -17.15 12.03 -23.10
CA ALA A 230 -17.92 10.87 -22.65
C ALA A 230 -19.00 11.24 -21.61
N VAL A 231 -18.73 12.21 -20.73
CA VAL A 231 -19.74 12.73 -19.79
C VAL A 231 -20.77 13.59 -20.51
N ALA A 232 -20.34 14.41 -21.46
CA ALA A 232 -21.22 15.27 -22.24
C ALA A 232 -22.20 14.49 -23.11
N GLU A 233 -21.75 13.45 -23.82
CA GLU A 233 -22.61 12.59 -24.64
C GLU A 233 -23.74 11.95 -23.82
N ARG A 234 -23.45 11.58 -22.57
CA ARG A 234 -24.47 11.09 -21.63
C ARG A 234 -25.45 12.20 -21.24
N GLY A 235 -24.94 13.37 -20.85
CA GLY A 235 -25.80 14.51 -20.49
C GLY A 235 -26.69 14.99 -21.64
N LEU A 236 -26.19 14.96 -22.88
CA LEU A 236 -26.99 15.28 -24.07
C LEU A 236 -28.09 14.24 -24.32
N ALA A 237 -27.78 12.95 -24.11
CA ALA A 237 -28.80 11.90 -24.21
C ALA A 237 -29.90 12.05 -23.16
N ASP A 238 -29.57 12.63 -22.00
CA ASP A 238 -30.48 12.89 -20.90
C ASP A 238 -31.23 14.25 -21.04
N GLY A 239 -30.96 15.04 -22.09
CA GLY A 239 -31.62 16.33 -22.34
C GLY A 239 -31.12 17.49 -21.47
N GLU A 240 -29.86 17.43 -21.04
CA GLU A 240 -29.21 18.43 -20.16
C GLU A 240 -28.25 19.34 -20.94
N GLU A 241 -28.68 19.86 -22.11
CA GLU A 241 -27.81 20.62 -23.03
C GLU A 241 -27.18 21.86 -22.37
N ASP A 242 -27.94 22.57 -21.55
CA ASP A 242 -27.48 23.78 -20.85
C ASP A 242 -26.34 23.49 -19.87
N LEU A 243 -26.41 22.36 -19.16
CA LEU A 243 -25.35 21.93 -18.25
C LEU A 243 -24.12 21.41 -19.02
N VAL A 244 -24.34 20.73 -20.15
CA VAL A 244 -23.23 20.25 -21.00
C VAL A 244 -22.42 21.42 -21.56
N ALA A 245 -23.08 22.49 -22.02
CA ALA A 245 -22.43 23.66 -22.59
C ALA A 245 -21.43 24.36 -21.63
N ARG A 246 -21.64 24.21 -20.32
CA ARG A 246 -20.77 24.77 -19.27
C ARG A 246 -19.37 24.16 -19.25
N PHE A 247 -19.27 22.86 -19.52
CA PHE A 247 -18.01 22.14 -19.41
C PHE A 247 -17.51 21.53 -20.72
N TRP A 248 -18.30 21.46 -21.78
CA TRP A 248 -17.85 20.88 -23.05
C TRP A 248 -18.17 21.79 -24.25
N PRO A 249 -17.15 22.23 -25.02
CA PRO A 249 -17.36 23.12 -26.16
C PRO A 249 -17.86 22.40 -27.43
N GLY A 250 -18.27 21.13 -27.34
CA GLY A 250 -18.83 20.35 -28.45
C GLY A 250 -17.81 19.70 -29.39
N ALA A 251 -16.51 19.99 -29.24
CA ALA A 251 -15.46 19.32 -30.02
C ALA A 251 -14.18 19.14 -29.20
N CYS A 252 -13.50 18.01 -29.40
CA CYS A 252 -12.16 17.77 -28.89
C CYS A 252 -11.14 17.88 -30.04
N PRO A 253 -10.02 18.58 -29.85
CA PRO A 253 -8.95 18.58 -30.86
C PRO A 253 -8.46 17.16 -31.09
N ALA A 254 -8.22 16.80 -32.35
CA ALA A 254 -7.61 15.52 -32.70
C ALA A 254 -6.23 15.44 -32.04
N ARG A 255 -5.99 14.34 -31.31
CA ARG A 255 -4.71 14.08 -30.63
C ARG A 255 -3.59 13.82 -31.62
#